data_AF-A0A815GZG2-F1
#
_entry.id   AF-A0A815GZG2-F1
#
_cell.length_a   1.000
_cell.length_b   1.000
_cell.length_c   1.000
_cell.angle_alpha   90.00
_cell.angle_beta   90.00
_cell.angle_gamma   90.00
#
_symmetry.space_group_name_H-M   'P 1'
#
loop_
_entity.id
_entity.type
_entity.pdbx_description
1 polymer ?
#
loop_
_entity_poly.entity_id
_entity_poly.type
_entity_poly.pdbx_seq_one_letter_code
_entity_poly.pdbx_strand_id
1 'polypeptide(L)'
;MTRLQSITFIGINELQLNNIVKRINLNFLTSFTLHIEKYDDRRKKTTLSFLSSIMAQSNLRKVELNIRNDRISEISWHLHCRIEHLIINENITFDNQCRILSSASRLHKLILKQDLPTMIDHRKLTSTFPQITSLTIEQLDVPIDRLESFLMLTPSLIYLKLIGKECVTDGKRWEQFIQINLPHLDTFQFFMDVKKPIGQTREDLQIILDSFRSSFWIEYKKWFIAGELNIERPHDIQLYTIPICKSTLKYELYSEKIFVYTTSDVSPSTTENINELNLSLKMQIYDNNIPKQVFHLNIDFHGR
;
A
#
# COMPACT_ATOMS: atom_id res chain seq x y z
N MET A 1 -36.68 -4.57 0.47
CA MET A 1 -35.33 -4.05 0.16
C MET A 1 -34.53 -5.15 -0.53
N THR A 2 -34.41 -5.16 -1.86
CA THR A 2 -34.08 -6.41 -2.60
C THR A 2 -32.76 -6.44 -3.39
N ARG A 3 -31.86 -5.45 -3.28
CA ARG A 3 -30.57 -5.50 -4.02
C ARG A 3 -29.41 -4.85 -3.27
N LEU A 4 -29.16 -5.26 -2.03
CA LEU A 4 -27.99 -4.79 -1.29
C LEU A 4 -26.72 -5.42 -1.89
N GLN A 5 -25.89 -4.60 -2.53
CA GLN A 5 -24.66 -5.03 -3.22
C GLN A 5 -23.39 -4.76 -2.41
N SER A 6 -23.41 -3.78 -1.52
CA SER A 6 -22.27 -3.44 -0.67
C SER A 6 -22.71 -3.28 0.77
N ILE A 7 -21.91 -3.80 1.70
CA ILE A 7 -22.09 -3.63 3.14
C ILE A 7 -20.78 -3.19 3.74
N THR A 8 -20.85 -2.17 4.59
CA THR A 8 -19.72 -1.67 5.35
C THR A 8 -20.11 -1.54 6.81
N PHE A 9 -19.39 -2.26 7.66
CA PHE A 9 -19.53 -2.19 9.11
C PHE A 9 -18.22 -1.67 9.71
N ILE A 10 -18.29 -0.51 10.37
CA ILE A 10 -17.13 0.14 11.00
C ILE A 10 -17.46 0.42 12.46
N GLY A 11 -16.52 0.12 13.35
CA GLY A 11 -16.67 0.41 14.79
C GLY A 11 -17.79 -0.39 15.46
N ILE A 12 -18.13 -1.56 14.93
CA ILE A 12 -19.18 -2.41 15.52
C ILE A 12 -18.58 -3.47 16.45
N ASN A 13 -19.39 -4.00 17.34
CA ASN A 13 -19.05 -5.18 18.14
C ASN A 13 -19.75 -6.45 17.61
N GLU A 14 -19.31 -7.63 18.10
CA GLU A 14 -19.86 -8.93 17.66
C GLU A 14 -21.36 -9.10 17.97
N LEU A 15 -21.89 -8.45 19.01
CA LEU A 15 -23.34 -8.45 19.30
C LEU A 15 -24.13 -7.72 18.21
N GLN A 16 -23.70 -6.52 17.85
CA GLN A 16 -24.32 -5.71 16.81
C GLN A 16 -24.26 -6.43 15.48
N LEU A 17 -23.09 -6.98 15.10
CA LEU A 17 -22.94 -7.76 13.88
C LEU A 17 -23.97 -8.89 13.84
N ASN A 18 -24.00 -9.75 14.85
CA ASN A 18 -24.88 -10.91 14.89
C ASN A 18 -26.37 -10.55 14.88
N ASN A 19 -26.75 -9.37 15.38
CA ASN A 19 -28.13 -8.90 15.32
C ASN A 19 -28.53 -8.37 13.94
N ILE A 20 -27.64 -7.59 13.32
CA ILE A 20 -27.87 -6.98 12.01
C ILE A 20 -27.96 -8.06 10.94
N VAL A 21 -27.02 -8.99 10.97
CA VAL A 21 -26.87 -10.08 10.00
C VAL A 21 -28.11 -10.92 9.82
N LYS A 22 -28.84 -11.20 10.91
CA LYS A 22 -30.08 -11.99 10.87
C LYS A 22 -31.19 -11.34 10.05
N ARG A 23 -31.04 -10.05 9.73
CA ARG A 23 -32.07 -9.23 9.07
C ARG A 23 -31.70 -8.83 7.65
N ILE A 24 -30.49 -9.17 7.19
CA ILE A 24 -29.99 -8.77 5.87
C ILE A 24 -29.95 -9.97 4.93
N ASN A 25 -30.48 -9.78 3.72
CA ASN A 25 -30.28 -10.72 2.62
C ASN A 25 -28.95 -10.43 1.92
N LEU A 26 -28.05 -11.42 1.87
CA LEU A 26 -26.68 -11.28 1.37
C LEU A 26 -26.50 -11.84 -0.05
N ASN A 27 -27.56 -12.37 -0.68
CA ASN A 27 -27.46 -13.11 -1.94
C ASN A 27 -26.90 -12.27 -3.10
N PHE A 28 -27.01 -10.94 -3.02
CA PHE A 28 -26.53 -10.01 -4.05
C PHE A 28 -25.28 -9.25 -3.65
N LEU A 29 -24.65 -9.61 -2.51
CA LEU A 29 -23.49 -8.92 -1.99
C LEU A 29 -22.29 -9.12 -2.91
N THR A 30 -21.72 -8.02 -3.40
CA THR A 30 -20.50 -7.98 -4.21
C THR A 30 -19.31 -7.40 -3.45
N SER A 31 -19.56 -6.58 -2.43
CA SER A 31 -18.53 -5.96 -1.59
C SER A 31 -18.87 -6.05 -0.11
N PHE A 32 -17.90 -6.42 0.73
CA PHE A 32 -18.06 -6.53 2.17
C PHE A 32 -16.88 -5.90 2.91
N THR A 33 -17.15 -4.99 3.83
CA THR A 33 -16.17 -4.41 4.74
C THR A 33 -16.59 -4.62 6.18
N LEU A 34 -15.69 -5.11 7.02
CA LEU A 34 -15.94 -5.32 8.45
C LEU A 34 -14.76 -4.90 9.31
N HIS A 35 -15.01 -3.95 10.22
CA HIS A 35 -14.07 -3.54 11.24
C HIS A 35 -14.71 -3.73 12.61
N ILE A 36 -14.19 -4.69 13.39
CA ILE A 36 -14.67 -5.00 14.74
C ILE A 36 -13.81 -4.27 15.76
N GLU A 37 -14.42 -3.39 16.57
CA GLU A 37 -13.72 -2.66 17.63
C GLU A 37 -13.64 -3.48 18.93
N LYS A 38 -14.73 -4.19 19.26
CA LYS A 38 -14.85 -4.95 20.52
C LYS A 38 -15.26 -6.40 20.26
N TYR A 39 -14.41 -7.29 20.74
CA TYR A 39 -14.55 -8.75 20.61
C TYR A 39 -15.23 -9.34 21.85
N ASP A 40 -16.09 -10.34 21.64
CA ASP A 40 -16.82 -11.10 22.65
C ASP A 40 -16.69 -12.60 22.34
N ASP A 41 -15.80 -13.29 23.05
CA ASP A 41 -15.52 -14.72 22.82
C ASP A 41 -16.74 -15.64 22.95
N ARG A 42 -17.77 -15.22 23.69
CA ARG A 42 -19.03 -15.97 23.78
C ARG A 42 -19.74 -16.05 22.42
N ARG A 43 -19.43 -15.13 21.50
CA ARG A 43 -20.04 -14.98 20.18
C ARG A 43 -19.11 -15.38 19.04
N LYS A 44 -17.83 -15.65 19.31
CA LYS A 44 -16.82 -16.14 18.34
C LYS A 44 -17.41 -17.14 17.35
N LYS A 45 -18.01 -18.20 17.91
CA LYS A 45 -18.89 -19.21 17.28
C LYS A 45 -19.68 -18.65 16.08
N THR A 46 -20.63 -17.81 16.46
CA THR A 46 -21.66 -17.26 15.58
C THR A 46 -21.08 -16.27 14.59
N THR A 47 -20.18 -15.39 15.04
CA THR A 47 -19.48 -14.43 14.18
C THR A 47 -18.75 -15.15 13.05
N LEU A 48 -17.96 -16.19 13.37
CA LEU A 48 -17.18 -16.94 12.38
C LEU A 48 -18.07 -17.70 11.40
N SER A 49 -19.14 -18.35 11.89
CA SER A 49 -20.11 -19.02 11.02
C SER A 49 -20.73 -18.06 10.02
N PHE A 50 -21.03 -16.83 10.47
CA PHE A 50 -21.54 -15.79 9.60
C PHE A 50 -20.50 -15.33 8.58
N LEU A 51 -19.27 -15.05 9.01
CA LEU A 51 -18.21 -14.62 8.09
C LEU A 51 -17.92 -15.67 7.03
N SER A 52 -17.82 -16.95 7.40
CA SER A 52 -17.69 -18.05 6.44
C SER A 52 -18.85 -18.06 5.43
N SER A 53 -20.08 -17.80 5.88
CA SER A 53 -21.26 -17.72 5.00
C SER A 53 -21.20 -16.54 4.01
N ILE A 54 -20.58 -15.41 4.40
CA ILE A 54 -20.29 -14.31 3.48
C ILE A 54 -19.22 -14.73 2.47
N MET A 55 -18.10 -15.31 2.94
CA MET A 55 -17.01 -15.71 2.05
C MET A 55 -17.44 -16.79 1.04
N ALA A 56 -18.52 -17.53 1.34
CA ALA A 56 -19.15 -18.49 0.45
C ALA A 56 -19.97 -17.86 -0.69
N GLN A 57 -20.31 -16.56 -0.62
CA GLN A 57 -21.20 -15.94 -1.58
C GLN A 57 -20.56 -15.88 -2.98
N SER A 58 -21.28 -16.40 -3.98
CA SER A 58 -20.79 -16.49 -5.36
C SER A 58 -20.69 -15.13 -6.07
N ASN A 59 -21.32 -14.10 -5.53
CA ASN A 59 -21.30 -12.74 -6.07
C ASN A 59 -20.25 -11.85 -5.41
N LEU A 60 -19.67 -12.28 -4.27
CA LEU A 60 -18.69 -11.49 -3.54
C LEU A 60 -17.39 -11.37 -4.34
N ARG A 61 -16.90 -10.14 -4.49
CA ARG A 61 -15.70 -9.77 -5.25
C ARG A 61 -14.70 -8.99 -4.43
N LYS A 62 -15.17 -8.09 -3.57
CA LYS A 62 -14.30 -7.26 -2.72
C LYS A 62 -14.55 -7.56 -1.26
N VAL A 63 -13.47 -7.80 -0.51
CA VAL A 63 -13.52 -8.01 0.93
C VAL A 63 -12.47 -7.15 1.61
N GLU A 64 -12.89 -6.45 2.67
CA GLU A 64 -12.01 -5.74 3.58
C GLU A 64 -12.27 -6.17 5.01
N LEU A 65 -11.20 -6.61 5.69
CA LEU A 65 -11.26 -7.17 7.03
C LEU A 65 -10.31 -6.44 7.97
N ASN A 66 -10.87 -5.89 9.03
CA ASN A 66 -10.17 -5.45 10.23
C ASN A 66 -10.71 -6.30 11.39
N ILE A 67 -10.16 -7.51 11.52
CA ILE A 67 -10.50 -8.48 12.55
C ILE A 67 -9.23 -9.18 13.06
N ARG A 68 -9.20 -9.54 14.35
CA ARG A 68 -8.05 -10.23 14.97
C ARG A 68 -7.66 -11.52 14.25
N ASN A 69 -6.36 -11.82 14.26
CA ASN A 69 -5.78 -13.01 13.64
C ASN A 69 -6.43 -14.34 14.06
N ASP A 70 -6.75 -14.49 15.35
CA ASP A 70 -7.38 -15.71 15.89
C ASP A 70 -8.79 -15.95 15.31
N ARG A 71 -9.45 -14.90 14.82
CA ARG A 71 -10.70 -15.00 14.09
C ARG A 71 -10.45 -15.33 12.63
N ILE A 72 -9.50 -14.64 11.98
CA ILE A 72 -9.18 -14.87 10.56
C ILE A 72 -8.78 -16.32 10.30
N SER A 73 -7.98 -16.93 11.18
CA SER A 73 -7.54 -18.33 11.05
C SER A 73 -8.68 -19.36 11.02
N GLU A 74 -9.83 -19.01 11.61
CA GLU A 74 -10.99 -19.88 11.76
C GLU A 74 -12.08 -19.60 10.70
N ILE A 75 -11.94 -18.54 9.91
CA ILE A 75 -12.84 -18.31 8.76
C ILE A 75 -12.57 -19.39 7.72
N SER A 76 -13.64 -20.02 7.24
CA SER A 76 -13.57 -21.01 6.17
C SER A 76 -13.54 -20.29 4.83
N TRP A 77 -12.37 -20.24 4.21
CA TRP A 77 -12.20 -19.74 2.85
C TRP A 77 -12.55 -20.85 1.88
N HIS A 78 -13.63 -20.68 1.12
CA HIS A 78 -14.08 -21.69 0.17
C HIS A 78 -13.11 -21.77 -1.03
N LEU A 79 -12.74 -22.97 -1.46
CA LEU A 79 -11.79 -23.23 -2.58
C LEU A 79 -12.18 -22.58 -3.92
N HIS A 80 -13.45 -22.18 -4.06
CA HIS A 80 -13.99 -21.53 -5.27
C HIS A 80 -14.52 -20.13 -4.97
N CYS A 81 -13.96 -19.48 -3.95
CA CYS A 81 -14.32 -18.12 -3.63
C CYS A 81 -14.03 -17.22 -4.84
N ARG A 82 -14.98 -16.32 -5.15
CA ARG A 82 -14.86 -15.40 -6.28
C ARG A 82 -14.27 -14.04 -5.89
N ILE A 83 -13.70 -13.93 -4.70
CA ILE A 83 -13.03 -12.72 -4.25
C ILE A 83 -11.87 -12.42 -5.21
N GLU A 84 -11.90 -11.22 -5.75
CA GLU A 84 -10.93 -10.66 -6.69
C GLU A 84 -10.02 -9.67 -5.96
N HIS A 85 -10.57 -8.94 -4.97
CA HIS A 85 -9.89 -7.91 -4.19
C HIS A 85 -10.00 -8.19 -2.69
N LEU A 86 -8.86 -8.28 -1.99
CA LEU A 86 -8.80 -8.50 -0.55
C LEU A 86 -7.95 -7.41 0.13
N ILE A 87 -8.48 -6.85 1.20
CA ILE A 87 -7.81 -5.89 2.08
C ILE A 87 -7.81 -6.44 3.50
N ILE A 88 -6.64 -6.50 4.12
CA ILE A 88 -6.46 -6.98 5.50
C ILE A 88 -5.76 -5.88 6.28
N ASN A 89 -6.45 -5.37 7.31
CA ASN A 89 -6.00 -4.23 8.09
C ASN A 89 -5.30 -4.62 9.41
N GLU A 90 -5.37 -5.90 9.80
CA GLU A 90 -4.91 -6.40 11.11
C GLU A 90 -3.92 -7.53 10.91
N ASN A 91 -2.88 -7.57 11.76
CA ASN A 91 -1.76 -8.50 11.69
C ASN A 91 -2.20 -9.97 11.55
N ILE A 92 -1.93 -10.59 10.40
CA ILE A 92 -2.10 -12.03 10.17
C ILE A 92 -0.78 -12.78 10.07
N THR A 93 -0.81 -14.07 10.44
CA THR A 93 0.33 -14.97 10.28
C THR A 93 0.54 -15.35 8.82
N PHE A 94 1.77 -15.74 8.49
CA PHE A 94 2.12 -16.25 7.16
C PHE A 94 1.30 -17.48 6.77
N ASP A 95 1.01 -18.37 7.71
CA ASP A 95 0.17 -19.55 7.46
C ASP A 95 -1.25 -19.15 7.04
N ASN A 96 -1.84 -18.18 7.73
CA ASN A 96 -3.17 -17.67 7.38
C ASN A 96 -3.15 -17.01 5.99
N GLN A 97 -2.12 -16.23 5.67
CA GLN A 97 -1.94 -15.67 4.33
C GLN A 97 -1.93 -16.77 3.27
N CYS A 98 -1.06 -17.77 3.40
CA CYS A 98 -0.99 -18.87 2.44
C CYS A 98 -2.32 -19.63 2.32
N ARG A 99 -3.03 -19.89 3.43
CA ARG A 99 -4.35 -20.55 3.40
C ARG A 99 -5.39 -19.73 2.63
N ILE A 100 -5.40 -18.41 2.83
CA ILE A 100 -6.30 -17.49 2.12
C ILE A 100 -5.98 -17.48 0.63
N LEU A 101 -4.71 -17.27 0.27
CA LEU A 101 -4.26 -17.18 -1.12
C LEU A 101 -4.48 -18.48 -1.88
N SER A 102 -4.23 -19.64 -1.26
CA SER A 102 -4.52 -20.95 -1.85
C SER A 102 -6.00 -21.21 -2.08
N SER A 103 -6.88 -20.59 -1.29
CA SER A 103 -8.34 -20.77 -1.41
C SER A 103 -8.99 -19.80 -2.39
N ALA A 104 -8.42 -18.61 -2.57
CA ALA A 104 -8.95 -17.54 -3.40
C ALA A 104 -8.27 -17.51 -4.78
N SER A 105 -8.59 -18.49 -5.63
CA SER A 105 -7.98 -18.64 -6.97
C SER A 105 -8.20 -17.48 -7.94
N ARG A 106 -9.21 -16.63 -7.69
CA ARG A 106 -9.49 -15.41 -8.49
C ARG A 106 -8.92 -14.14 -7.90
N LEU A 107 -8.27 -14.22 -6.73
CA LEU A 107 -7.73 -13.07 -6.06
C LEU A 107 -6.55 -12.53 -6.86
N HIS A 108 -6.68 -11.33 -7.39
CA HIS A 108 -5.61 -10.70 -8.15
C HIS A 108 -5.09 -9.42 -7.48
N LYS A 109 -5.85 -8.84 -6.55
CA LYS A 109 -5.44 -7.66 -5.78
C LYS A 109 -5.44 -7.95 -4.28
N LEU A 110 -4.27 -7.83 -3.66
CA LEU A 110 -4.06 -7.96 -2.23
C LEU A 110 -3.51 -6.66 -1.63
N ILE A 111 -4.15 -6.18 -0.56
CA ILE A 111 -3.67 -5.06 0.25
C ILE A 111 -3.50 -5.53 1.69
N LEU A 112 -2.29 -5.45 2.20
CA LEU A 112 -1.94 -5.71 3.60
C LEU A 112 -1.62 -4.35 4.23
N LYS A 113 -2.45 -3.83 5.14
CA LYS A 113 -2.15 -2.58 5.87
C LYS A 113 -1.37 -2.81 7.16
N GLN A 114 -0.54 -3.83 7.12
CA GLN A 114 0.20 -4.37 8.24
C GLN A 114 1.59 -4.74 7.77
N ASP A 115 2.49 -4.87 8.73
CA ASP A 115 3.79 -5.45 8.45
C ASP A 115 3.67 -6.91 7.97
N LEU A 116 4.71 -7.39 7.30
CA LEU A 116 4.82 -8.78 6.93
C LEU A 116 4.98 -9.66 8.17
N PRO A 117 4.47 -10.91 8.13
CA PRO A 117 4.60 -11.82 9.26
C PRO A 117 6.05 -12.00 9.69
N THR A 118 6.32 -11.89 10.99
CA THR A 118 7.67 -11.98 11.56
C THR A 118 8.34 -13.35 11.39
N MET A 119 7.58 -14.38 11.00
CA MET A 119 8.08 -15.72 10.71
C MET A 119 7.56 -16.19 9.34
N ILE A 120 8.43 -16.12 8.32
CA ILE A 120 8.21 -16.81 7.05
C ILE A 120 8.74 -18.23 7.23
N ASP A 121 7.86 -19.22 7.19
CA ASP A 121 8.28 -20.62 7.15
C ASP A 121 8.82 -20.93 5.76
N HIS A 122 10.15 -20.92 5.63
CA HIS A 122 10.84 -21.19 4.37
C HIS A 122 10.44 -22.54 3.75
N ARG A 123 9.94 -23.49 4.54
CA ARG A 123 9.46 -24.80 4.03
C ARG A 123 8.17 -24.67 3.21
N LYS A 124 7.41 -23.58 3.39
CA LYS A 124 6.16 -23.28 2.66
C LYS A 124 6.37 -22.41 1.42
N LEU A 125 7.61 -22.01 1.13
CA LEU A 125 7.96 -21.26 -0.09
C LEU A 125 7.80 -22.10 -1.38
N THR A 126 7.36 -23.35 -1.29
CA THR A 126 7.06 -24.20 -2.46
C THR A 126 5.76 -23.81 -3.16
N SER A 127 4.84 -23.11 -2.48
CA SER A 127 3.59 -22.67 -3.07
C SER A 127 3.77 -21.29 -3.70
N THR A 128 3.37 -21.14 -4.97
CA THR A 128 3.30 -19.83 -5.64
C THR A 128 1.83 -19.44 -5.85
N PHE A 129 1.61 -18.14 -5.93
CA PHE A 129 0.31 -17.48 -6.09
C PHE A 129 0.33 -16.61 -7.35
N PRO A 130 0.46 -17.20 -8.55
CA PRO A 130 0.53 -16.47 -9.82
C PRO A 130 -0.76 -15.70 -10.15
N GLN A 131 -1.87 -15.98 -9.45
CA GLN A 131 -3.10 -15.21 -9.60
C GLN A 131 -2.94 -13.75 -9.11
N ILE A 132 -1.99 -13.47 -8.20
CA ILE A 132 -1.79 -12.15 -7.62
C ILE A 132 -0.98 -11.28 -8.59
N THR A 133 -1.63 -10.25 -9.12
CA THR A 133 -1.02 -9.28 -10.06
C THR A 133 -0.83 -7.90 -9.44
N SER A 134 -1.52 -7.60 -8.33
CA SER A 134 -1.43 -6.34 -7.62
C SER A 134 -1.25 -6.57 -6.12
N LEU A 135 -0.14 -6.09 -5.57
CA LEU A 135 0.19 -6.18 -4.15
C LEU A 135 0.46 -4.80 -3.58
N THR A 136 -0.15 -4.50 -2.43
CA THR A 136 0.19 -3.35 -1.59
C THR A 136 0.49 -3.83 -0.19
N ILE A 137 1.64 -3.43 0.35
CA ILE A 137 2.02 -3.66 1.75
C ILE A 137 2.23 -2.29 2.38
N GLU A 138 1.50 -2.00 3.45
CA GLU A 138 1.67 -0.78 4.25
C GLU A 138 2.21 -1.16 5.63
N GLN A 139 2.93 -0.23 6.27
CA GLN A 139 3.61 -0.48 7.55
C GLN A 139 4.69 -1.58 7.48
N LEU A 140 5.33 -1.75 6.31
CA LEU A 140 6.43 -2.68 6.13
C LEU A 140 7.61 -2.31 7.05
N ASP A 141 8.05 -3.24 7.88
CA ASP A 141 9.13 -3.07 8.87
C ASP A 141 9.93 -4.38 9.02
N VAL A 142 10.20 -5.05 7.88
CA VAL A 142 10.98 -6.29 7.82
C VAL A 142 12.16 -6.20 6.86
N PRO A 143 13.31 -6.82 7.18
CA PRO A 143 14.48 -6.82 6.31
C PRO A 143 14.16 -7.26 4.88
N ILE A 144 14.89 -6.67 3.92
CA ILE A 144 14.70 -6.92 2.48
C ILE A 144 14.72 -8.42 2.11
N ASP A 145 15.54 -9.26 2.76
CA ASP A 145 15.59 -10.71 2.51
C ASP A 145 14.22 -11.38 2.75
N ARG A 146 13.48 -10.91 3.75
CA ARG A 146 12.15 -11.43 4.10
C ARG A 146 11.11 -10.94 3.11
N LEU A 147 11.18 -9.67 2.73
CA LEU A 147 10.32 -9.11 1.71
C LEU A 147 10.51 -9.85 0.38
N GLU A 148 11.75 -10.05 -0.06
CA GLU A 148 12.07 -10.82 -1.27
C GLU A 148 11.52 -12.25 -1.19
N SER A 149 11.71 -12.92 -0.04
CA SER A 149 11.14 -14.25 0.20
C SER A 149 9.62 -14.29 0.03
N PHE A 150 8.93 -13.26 0.52
CA PHE A 150 7.48 -13.12 0.34
C PHE A 150 7.10 -12.83 -1.11
N LEU A 151 7.82 -11.92 -1.79
CA LEU A 151 7.53 -11.54 -3.18
C LEU A 151 7.77 -12.67 -4.19
N MET A 152 8.69 -13.60 -3.88
CA MET A 152 8.87 -14.82 -4.69
C MET A 152 7.61 -15.70 -4.76
N LEU A 153 6.68 -15.55 -3.81
CA LEU A 153 5.41 -16.26 -3.84
C LEU A 153 4.46 -15.69 -4.89
N THR A 154 4.70 -14.49 -5.41
CA THR A 154 3.81 -13.79 -6.35
C THR A 154 4.58 -13.42 -7.63
N PRO A 155 5.00 -14.40 -8.44
CA PRO A 155 5.88 -14.15 -9.60
C PRO A 155 5.20 -13.37 -10.74
N SER A 156 3.86 -13.31 -10.73
CA SER A 156 3.05 -12.64 -11.76
C SER A 156 2.65 -11.21 -11.40
N LEU A 157 3.32 -10.59 -10.41
CA LEU A 157 3.06 -9.20 -10.05
C LEU A 157 3.30 -8.25 -11.22
N ILE A 158 2.29 -7.40 -11.47
CA ILE A 158 2.32 -6.28 -12.41
C ILE A 158 2.43 -4.96 -11.64
N TYR A 159 1.78 -4.88 -10.48
CA TYR A 159 1.78 -3.71 -9.60
C TYR A 159 2.26 -4.08 -8.20
N LEU A 160 3.28 -3.36 -7.72
CA LEU A 160 3.79 -3.49 -6.35
C LEU A 160 3.86 -2.11 -5.70
N LYS A 161 3.19 -1.96 -4.55
CA LYS A 161 3.27 -0.78 -3.70
C LYS A 161 3.74 -1.13 -2.29
N LEU A 162 4.77 -0.43 -1.81
CA LEU A 162 5.35 -0.65 -0.49
C LEU A 162 5.35 0.67 0.30
N ILE A 163 4.77 0.66 1.51
CA ILE A 163 4.85 1.78 2.45
C ILE A 163 5.42 1.26 3.74
N GLY A 164 6.48 1.84 4.27
CA GLY A 164 7.11 1.30 5.46
C GLY A 164 8.32 2.06 5.99
N LYS A 165 9.14 1.31 6.73
CA LYS A 165 10.36 1.77 7.38
C LYS A 165 11.53 0.85 7.02
N GLU A 166 12.72 1.44 7.06
CA GLU A 166 14.02 0.75 7.24
C GLU A 166 14.46 -0.36 6.26
N CYS A 167 13.78 -0.63 5.14
CA CYS A 167 14.00 -1.94 4.49
C CYS A 167 14.29 -1.97 2.98
N VAL A 168 14.64 -0.85 2.32
CA VAL A 168 14.83 -0.84 0.85
C VAL A 168 15.76 0.26 0.32
N THR A 169 16.96 0.40 0.89
CA THR A 169 17.92 1.43 0.44
C THR A 169 18.90 0.95 -0.64
N ASP A 170 18.80 -0.29 -1.11
CA ASP A 170 19.72 -0.83 -2.12
C ASP A 170 19.00 -1.03 -3.46
N GLY A 171 19.13 -0.03 -4.33
CA GLY A 171 18.56 -0.07 -5.67
C GLY A 171 19.17 -1.10 -6.61
N LYS A 172 20.42 -1.51 -6.38
CA LYS A 172 21.06 -2.56 -7.19
C LYS A 172 20.49 -3.93 -6.84
N ARG A 173 20.31 -4.20 -5.55
CA ARG A 173 19.66 -5.42 -5.06
C ARG A 173 18.23 -5.52 -5.58
N TRP A 174 17.47 -4.42 -5.53
CA TRP A 174 16.13 -4.36 -6.10
C TRP A 174 16.11 -4.61 -7.60
N GLU A 175 17.01 -3.99 -8.36
CA GLU A 175 17.11 -4.21 -9.80
C GLU A 175 17.33 -5.69 -10.11
N GLN A 176 18.32 -6.32 -9.48
CA GLN A 176 18.62 -7.74 -9.66
C GLN A 176 17.41 -8.62 -9.30
N PHE A 177 16.79 -8.35 -8.15
CA PHE A 177 15.64 -9.11 -7.70
C PHE A 177 14.45 -8.99 -8.66
N ILE A 178 14.12 -7.78 -9.11
CA ILE A 178 12.99 -7.52 -10.02
C ILE A 178 13.23 -8.17 -11.38
N GLN A 179 14.43 -8.03 -11.94
CA GLN A 179 14.78 -8.63 -13.23
C GLN A 179 14.66 -10.15 -13.22
N ILE A 180 15.02 -10.80 -12.11
CA ILE A 180 15.03 -12.27 -12.00
C ILE A 180 13.66 -12.82 -11.60
N ASN A 181 13.02 -12.22 -10.58
CA ASN A 181 11.88 -12.84 -9.90
C ASN A 181 10.53 -12.18 -10.23
N LEU A 182 10.52 -10.93 -10.70
CA LEU A 182 9.30 -10.17 -10.99
C LEU A 182 9.32 -9.61 -12.44
N PRO A 183 9.45 -10.48 -13.46
CA PRO A 183 9.66 -10.04 -14.84
C PRO A 183 8.47 -9.25 -15.42
N HIS A 184 7.27 -9.45 -14.88
CA HIS A 184 6.04 -8.78 -15.32
C HIS A 184 5.75 -7.45 -14.59
N LEU A 185 6.61 -7.04 -13.65
CA LEU A 185 6.38 -5.85 -12.85
C LEU A 185 6.48 -4.60 -13.72
N ASP A 186 5.37 -3.89 -13.87
CA ASP A 186 5.24 -2.71 -14.71
C ASP A 186 5.15 -1.42 -13.88
N THR A 187 4.53 -1.51 -12.71
CA THR A 187 4.47 -0.41 -11.75
C THR A 187 5.10 -0.83 -10.43
N PHE A 188 6.18 -0.14 -10.08
CA PHE A 188 6.79 -0.23 -8.76
C PHE A 188 6.67 1.11 -8.04
N GLN A 189 6.13 1.06 -6.84
CA GLN A 189 5.76 2.22 -6.06
C GLN A 189 6.22 2.02 -4.62
N PHE A 190 6.94 2.98 -4.04
CA PHE A 190 7.24 2.92 -2.62
C PHE A 190 7.36 4.27 -1.93
N PHE A 191 7.19 4.24 -0.61
CA PHE A 191 7.47 5.33 0.34
C PHE A 191 8.07 4.73 1.62
N MET A 192 9.25 5.19 2.02
CA MET A 192 10.03 4.54 3.07
C MET A 192 10.71 5.55 3.98
N ASP A 193 10.46 5.43 5.28
CA ASP A 193 11.18 6.18 6.31
C ASP A 193 12.39 5.35 6.78
N VAL A 194 13.58 5.73 6.34
CA VAL A 194 14.83 5.07 6.69
C VAL A 194 15.43 5.76 7.89
N LYS A 195 15.38 5.08 9.04
CA LYS A 195 16.06 5.55 10.25
C LYS A 195 17.42 4.89 10.36
N LYS A 196 18.42 5.64 10.81
CA LYS A 196 19.69 5.05 11.27
C LYS A 196 20.01 5.55 12.69
N PRO A 197 20.68 4.71 13.51
CA PRO A 197 21.09 5.10 14.86
C PRO A 197 22.09 6.27 14.89
N ILE A 198 22.79 6.49 13.78
CA ILE A 198 23.80 7.54 13.61
C ILE A 198 23.29 8.49 12.52
N GLY A 199 23.42 9.79 12.76
CA GLY A 199 22.88 10.82 11.88
C GLY A 199 23.29 10.64 10.42
N GLN A 200 22.29 10.60 9.55
CA GLN A 200 22.49 10.47 8.12
C GLN A 200 22.92 11.80 7.52
N THR A 201 23.95 11.74 6.68
CA THR A 201 24.49 12.88 5.96
C THR A 201 23.84 13.01 4.59
N ARG A 202 24.06 14.15 3.92
CA ARG A 202 23.61 14.33 2.53
C ARG A 202 24.34 13.37 1.60
N GLU A 203 25.58 13.03 1.92
CA GLU A 203 26.40 12.06 1.22
C GLU A 203 25.77 10.66 1.31
N ASP A 204 25.25 10.27 2.47
CA ASP A 204 24.52 9.00 2.64
C ASP A 204 23.29 8.93 1.73
N LEU A 205 22.50 10.01 1.68
CA LEU A 205 21.34 10.11 0.77
C LEU A 205 21.78 9.97 -0.69
N GLN A 206 22.87 10.63 -1.07
CA GLN A 206 23.37 10.56 -2.44
C GLN A 206 23.82 9.15 -2.82
N ILE A 207 24.50 8.43 -1.93
CA ILE A 207 24.89 7.02 -2.12
C ILE A 207 23.66 6.13 -2.33
N ILE A 208 22.62 6.32 -1.52
CA ILE A 208 21.37 5.56 -1.68
C ILE A 208 20.74 5.86 -3.03
N LEU A 209 20.57 7.14 -3.39
CA LEU A 209 19.98 7.54 -4.66
C LEU A 209 20.78 7.03 -5.87
N ASP A 210 22.11 7.05 -5.80
CA ASP A 210 22.98 6.55 -6.87
C ASP A 210 22.79 5.05 -7.12
N SER A 211 22.34 4.28 -6.13
CA SER A 211 21.98 2.87 -6.33
C SER A 211 20.73 2.66 -7.20
N PHE A 212 19.88 3.70 -7.35
CA PHE A 212 18.66 3.69 -8.18
C PHE A 212 18.83 4.45 -9.51
N ARG A 213 20.07 4.69 -9.96
CA ARG A 213 20.37 5.47 -11.18
C ARG A 213 20.88 4.65 -12.36
N SER A 214 20.80 3.32 -12.31
CA SER A 214 21.12 2.50 -13.49
C SER A 214 20.14 2.75 -14.64
N SER A 215 20.51 2.33 -15.85
CA SER A 215 19.63 2.40 -17.03
C SER A 215 18.35 1.60 -16.85
N PHE A 216 18.36 0.55 -16.02
CA PHE A 216 17.15 -0.18 -15.64
C PHE A 216 16.10 0.75 -15.01
N TRP A 217 16.49 1.58 -14.03
CA TRP A 217 15.59 2.49 -13.34
C TRP A 217 15.16 3.66 -14.23
N ILE A 218 16.12 4.32 -14.88
CA ILE A 218 15.89 5.61 -15.56
C ILE A 218 15.31 5.41 -16.97
N GLU A 219 15.85 4.48 -17.76
CA GLU A 219 15.55 4.38 -19.19
C GLU A 219 14.52 3.28 -19.47
N TYR A 220 14.73 2.10 -18.89
CA TYR A 220 13.90 0.92 -19.15
C TYR A 220 12.57 0.98 -18.39
N LYS A 221 12.62 1.05 -17.05
CA LYS A 221 11.41 1.11 -16.21
C LYS A 221 10.85 2.50 -16.05
N LYS A 222 11.70 3.53 -16.13
CA LYS A 222 11.34 4.94 -15.90
C LYS A 222 10.70 5.15 -14.52
N TRP A 223 11.14 4.37 -13.54
CA TRP A 223 10.73 4.51 -12.15
C TRP A 223 11.73 5.45 -11.45
N PHE A 224 11.36 6.73 -11.36
CA PHE A 224 12.23 7.74 -10.76
C PHE A 224 12.14 7.69 -9.24
N ILE A 225 13.30 7.56 -8.59
CA ILE A 225 13.41 7.55 -7.13
C ILE A 225 13.95 8.89 -6.66
N ALA A 226 13.27 9.45 -5.67
CA ALA A 226 13.67 10.65 -4.96
C ALA A 226 13.84 10.34 -3.47
N GLY A 227 14.53 11.24 -2.78
CA GLY A 227 14.62 11.19 -1.33
C GLY A 227 15.03 12.52 -0.73
N GLU A 228 14.66 12.70 0.53
CA GLU A 228 14.89 13.91 1.29
C GLU A 228 15.29 13.58 2.73
N LEU A 229 16.07 14.48 3.34
CA LEU A 229 16.35 14.41 4.77
C LEU A 229 15.13 14.98 5.50
N ASN A 230 14.63 14.24 6.48
CA ASN A 230 13.48 14.66 7.27
C ASN A 230 13.84 15.87 8.14
N ILE A 231 13.08 16.95 8.01
CA ILE A 231 13.34 18.23 8.71
C ILE A 231 13.08 18.11 10.21
N GLU A 232 12.02 17.38 10.58
CA GLU A 232 11.63 17.17 11.98
C GLU A 232 12.56 16.19 12.68
N ARG A 233 13.17 15.29 11.92
CA ARG A 233 14.12 14.28 12.38
C ARG A 233 15.32 14.24 11.44
N PRO A 234 16.34 15.10 11.64
CA PRO A 234 17.48 15.27 10.72
C PRO A 234 18.37 14.02 10.56
N HIS A 235 17.96 12.87 11.08
CA HIS A 235 18.63 11.58 10.97
C HIS A 235 17.82 10.54 10.20
N ASP A 236 16.60 10.89 9.77
CA ASP A 236 15.72 10.05 8.99
C ASP A 236 15.79 10.50 7.51
N ILE A 237 16.02 9.56 6.59
CA ILE A 237 15.84 9.79 5.14
C ILE A 237 14.46 9.26 4.75
N GLN A 238 13.73 10.06 3.98
CA GLN A 238 12.54 9.59 3.28
C GLN A 238 12.91 9.25 1.84
N LEU A 239 12.59 8.05 1.39
CA LEU A 239 12.76 7.63 -0.01
C LEU A 239 11.43 7.26 -0.63
N TYR A 240 11.21 7.67 -1.88
CA TYR A 240 9.96 7.44 -2.57
C TYR A 240 10.09 7.40 -4.10
N THR A 241 9.18 6.69 -4.74
CA THR A 241 8.99 6.68 -6.21
C THR A 241 8.11 7.86 -6.64
N ILE A 242 8.43 8.53 -7.73
CA ILE A 242 7.55 9.56 -8.33
C ILE A 242 6.52 8.87 -9.27
N PRO A 243 5.21 9.22 -9.22
CA PRO A 243 4.62 10.40 -8.59
C PRO A 243 4.02 10.14 -7.20
N ILE A 244 4.50 9.19 -6.40
CA ILE A 244 4.10 9.09 -4.99
C ILE A 244 4.70 10.27 -4.22
N CYS A 245 4.07 11.42 -4.41
CA CYS A 245 4.10 12.56 -3.52
C CYS A 245 2.69 13.15 -3.51
N LYS A 246 1.90 12.74 -2.52
CA LYS A 246 0.80 13.56 -2.01
C LYS A 246 1.36 14.60 -1.04
N SER A 247 2.30 15.43 -1.49
CA SER A 247 2.72 16.59 -0.70
C SER A 247 1.77 17.73 -1.01
N THR A 248 0.98 18.13 -0.01
CA THR A 248 0.39 19.47 0.01
C THR A 248 1.52 20.48 0.10
N LEU A 249 1.68 21.29 -0.96
CA LEU A 249 2.66 22.37 -1.03
C LEU A 249 2.42 23.37 0.12
N LYS A 250 3.41 23.55 1.00
CA LYS A 250 3.47 24.70 1.92
C LYS A 250 4.66 25.56 1.56
N TYR A 251 4.43 26.88 1.50
CA TYR A 251 5.42 27.89 1.15
C TYR A 251 5.91 28.60 2.42
N GLU A 252 7.22 28.75 2.58
CA GLU A 252 7.79 29.70 3.55
C GLU A 252 7.98 31.07 2.89
N LEU A 253 7.38 32.10 3.50
CA LEU A 253 7.23 33.45 2.95
C LEU A 253 8.52 34.28 2.84
N TYR A 254 9.71 33.73 3.14
CA TYR A 254 10.95 34.52 3.27
C TYR A 254 12.23 33.87 2.70
N SER A 255 12.09 32.85 1.87
CA SER A 255 13.25 32.21 1.20
C SER A 255 13.39 32.70 -0.24
N GLU A 256 14.56 33.24 -0.60
CA GLU A 256 14.94 33.54 -2.00
C GLU A 256 15.18 32.28 -2.86
N LYS A 257 14.92 31.09 -2.29
CA LYS A 257 15.05 29.79 -2.96
C LYS A 257 13.75 29.01 -2.86
N ILE A 258 13.36 28.39 -3.98
CA ILE A 258 12.26 27.42 -3.99
C ILE A 258 12.76 26.17 -3.28
N PHE A 259 12.17 25.87 -2.13
CA PHE A 259 12.34 24.59 -1.45
C PHE A 259 11.05 23.79 -1.60
N VAL A 260 11.20 22.52 -1.94
CA VAL A 260 10.11 21.54 -1.98
C VAL A 260 10.19 20.76 -0.68
N TYR A 261 9.10 20.77 0.09
CA TYR A 261 8.98 19.98 1.30
C TYR A 261 7.71 19.16 1.28
N THR A 262 7.81 17.91 1.72
CA THR A 262 6.66 17.05 1.96
C THR A 262 6.35 17.04 3.47
N THR A 263 5.23 17.65 3.89
CA THR A 263 4.73 17.49 5.26
C THR A 263 3.29 16.99 5.20
N SER A 264 3.04 15.77 5.67
CA SER A 264 1.69 15.23 5.79
C SER A 264 1.06 15.66 7.10
N ASP A 265 0.41 16.81 7.09
CA ASP A 265 -0.65 17.11 8.05
C ASP A 265 -1.92 17.36 7.23
N VAL A 266 -2.79 16.34 7.14
CA VAL A 266 -4.26 16.39 7.10
C VAL A 266 -4.82 15.04 6.60
N SER A 267 -5.91 14.64 7.24
CA SER A 267 -6.69 13.40 7.11
C SER A 267 -7.00 12.93 5.66
N PRO A 268 -7.09 11.61 5.44
CA PRO A 268 -7.37 11.03 4.13
C PRO A 268 -8.87 11.11 3.81
N SER A 269 -9.29 12.13 3.10
CA SER A 269 -10.52 12.05 2.32
C SER A 269 -10.38 12.81 1.01
N THR A 270 -10.71 12.09 -0.07
CA THR A 270 -10.92 12.54 -1.46
C THR A 270 -9.67 12.91 -2.28
N THR A 271 -9.07 11.91 -2.95
CA THR A 271 -8.24 12.10 -4.15
C THR A 271 -8.60 11.05 -5.22
N GLU A 272 -9.87 10.80 -5.43
CA GLU A 272 -10.32 10.03 -6.60
C GLU A 272 -10.78 11.02 -7.66
N ASN A 273 -10.18 10.92 -8.86
CA ASN A 273 -10.39 11.72 -10.08
C ASN A 273 -9.68 13.09 -10.16
N ILE A 274 -8.37 13.08 -10.35
CA ILE A 274 -7.63 14.24 -10.90
C ILE A 274 -7.04 13.80 -12.25
N ASN A 275 -7.62 14.28 -13.35
CA ASN A 275 -7.17 14.00 -14.73
C ASN A 275 -6.19 15.06 -15.25
N GLU A 276 -5.92 16.11 -14.48
CA GLU A 276 -5.06 17.22 -14.86
C GLU A 276 -4.49 17.86 -13.59
N LEU A 277 -3.17 18.01 -13.52
CA LEU A 277 -2.50 18.76 -12.47
C LEU A 277 -1.94 20.04 -13.07
N ASN A 278 -2.63 21.16 -12.85
CA ASN A 278 -2.18 22.47 -13.29
C ASN A 278 -1.29 23.12 -12.21
N LEU A 279 0.03 23.07 -12.43
CA LEU A 279 1.01 23.77 -11.60
C LEU A 279 1.31 25.15 -12.20
N SER A 280 0.65 26.19 -11.69
CA SER A 280 0.97 27.58 -12.03
C SER A 280 1.99 28.13 -11.04
N LEU A 281 3.26 28.13 -11.42
CA LEU A 281 4.33 28.75 -10.64
C LEU A 281 4.57 30.17 -11.17
N LYS A 282 4.30 31.19 -10.34
CA LYS A 282 4.65 32.58 -10.62
C LYS A 282 5.96 32.92 -9.92
N MET A 283 7.02 33.13 -10.69
CA MET A 283 8.25 33.72 -10.18
C MET A 283 8.20 35.23 -10.44
N GLN A 284 8.19 36.04 -9.38
CA GLN A 284 8.40 37.48 -9.47
C GLN A 284 9.84 37.77 -9.03
N ILE A 285 10.66 38.22 -9.98
CA ILE A 285 12.00 38.71 -9.68
C ILE A 285 11.86 40.19 -9.30
N TYR A 286 12.21 40.49 -8.05
CA TYR A 286 12.30 41.86 -7.55
C TYR A 286 13.74 42.35 -7.73
N ASP A 287 13.90 43.45 -8.48
CA ASP A 287 15.14 44.21 -8.56
C ASP A 287 14.79 45.64 -8.12
N ASN A 288 15.27 46.05 -6.95
CA ASN A 288 14.96 47.33 -6.31
C ASN A 288 13.45 47.64 -6.17
N ASN A 289 12.65 46.67 -5.71
CA ASN A 289 11.20 46.79 -5.50
C ASN A 289 10.35 47.08 -6.76
N ILE A 290 10.90 46.86 -7.97
CA ILE A 290 10.15 46.98 -9.22
C ILE A 290 10.07 45.59 -9.88
N PRO A 291 8.87 45.01 -10.09
CA PRO A 291 8.74 43.70 -10.72
C PRO A 291 9.13 43.78 -12.21
N LYS A 292 10.20 43.07 -12.61
CA LYS A 292 10.76 43.21 -13.96
C LYS A 292 10.34 42.15 -14.98
N GLN A 293 9.83 40.99 -14.58
CA GLN A 293 9.32 40.00 -15.55
C GLN A 293 8.52 38.89 -14.87
N VAL A 294 7.51 38.38 -15.57
CA VAL A 294 6.72 37.21 -15.18
C VAL A 294 7.06 36.10 -16.16
N PHE A 295 7.64 35.00 -15.66
CA PHE A 295 7.80 33.78 -16.44
C PHE A 295 6.63 32.85 -16.13
N HIS A 296 5.99 32.36 -17.18
CA HIS A 296 4.98 31.31 -17.11
C HIS A 296 5.63 30.01 -17.58
N LEU A 297 5.73 29.02 -16.69
CA LEU A 297 6.07 27.65 -17.07
C LEU A 297 4.82 26.81 -16.90
N ASN A 298 4.18 26.47 -18.03
CA ASN A 298 3.11 25.46 -18.04
C ASN A 298 3.75 24.12 -18.36
N ILE A 299 3.56 23.14 -17.48
CA ILE A 299 3.94 21.75 -17.74
C ILE A 299 2.64 20.94 -17.77
N ASP A 300 2.20 20.62 -18.99
CA ASP A 300 1.01 19.80 -19.21
C ASP A 300 1.41 18.33 -19.23
N PHE A 301 0.88 17.55 -18.30
CA PHE A 301 0.96 16.09 -18.36
C PHE A 301 -0.38 15.53 -18.83
N HIS A 302 -0.41 15.04 -20.07
CA HIS A 302 -1.54 14.27 -20.57
C HIS A 302 -1.37 12.79 -20.22
N GLY A 303 -2.08 12.33 -19.20
CA GLY A 303 -2.29 10.90 -18.97
C GLY A 303 -3.27 10.34 -20.01
N ARG A 304 -2.86 9.27 -20.71
CA ARG A 304 -3.79 8.36 -21.39
C ARG A 304 -4.07 7.18 -20.49
#